data_AF-A0A9X2MAP5-F1
#
_entry.id   AF-A0A9X2MAP5-F1
#
_cell.length_a   1.000
_cell.length_b   1.000
_cell.length_c   1.000
_cell.angle_alpha   90.00
_cell.angle_beta   90.00
_cell.angle_gamma   90.00
#
_symmetry.space_group_name_H-M   'P 1'
#
loop_
_entity.id
_entity.type
_entity.pdbx_description
1 polymer ?
#
loop_
_entity_poly.entity_id
_entity_poly.type
_entity_poly.pdbx_seq_one_letter_code
_entity_poly.pdbx_strand_id
1 'polypeptide(L)'
;MKKYLNSKEMNDLLFIYHLAAIDQEVINQWIPRGNMTSDEAKWIRTAITYNKKALSSILARLEPKESSKFMKRTVRSQNEAIRIVDKWMHDRVFGIYETEFEVVKIERSSFEKLCMACIQSHCEDCNESFANCDIYEILDDNMMNRAEIKHNCPFSYHSEKTIAEIKARRAEEEAKRNGKKKISKRKQKKIANRFDEE
;
A
#
# COMPACT_ATOMS: atom_id res chain seq x y z
N MET A 1 22.61 -25.69 10.08
CA MET A 1 22.24 -24.38 10.69
C MET A 1 21.12 -23.75 9.89
N LYS A 2 20.29 -22.90 10.52
CA LYS A 2 19.21 -22.16 9.84
C LYS A 2 19.77 -21.33 8.67
N LYS A 3 19.04 -21.27 7.55
CA LYS A 3 19.40 -20.52 6.33
C LYS A 3 18.66 -19.19 6.17
N TYR A 4 17.82 -18.84 7.13
CA TYR A 4 17.00 -17.64 7.18
C TYR A 4 17.04 -17.04 8.59
N LEU A 5 16.70 -15.75 8.70
CA LEU A 5 16.54 -15.04 9.98
C LEU A 5 15.09 -14.58 10.12
N ASN A 6 14.53 -14.69 11.32
CA ASN A 6 13.27 -14.03 11.65
C ASN A 6 13.46 -12.50 11.80
N SER A 7 12.36 -11.75 11.95
CA SER A 7 12.43 -10.28 12.03
C SER A 7 13.29 -9.78 13.19
N LYS A 8 13.23 -10.45 14.35
CA LYS A 8 14.02 -10.08 15.53
C LYS A 8 15.50 -10.39 15.32
N GLU A 9 15.83 -11.60 14.87
CA GLU A 9 17.19 -12.03 14.54
C GLU A 9 17.84 -11.13 13.47
N MET A 10 17.06 -10.65 12.50
CA MET A 10 17.52 -9.68 11.49
C MET A 10 17.81 -8.30 12.10
N ASN A 11 16.98 -7.83 13.03
CA ASN A 11 17.21 -6.57 13.74
C ASN A 11 18.44 -6.65 14.66
N ASP A 12 18.66 -7.78 15.33
CA ASP A 12 19.85 -8.03 16.14
C ASP A 12 21.12 -7.98 15.27
N LEU A 13 21.08 -8.57 14.07
CA LEU A 13 22.19 -8.53 13.12
C LEU A 13 22.48 -7.10 12.61
N LEU A 14 21.43 -6.32 12.36
CA LEU A 14 21.56 -4.90 11.99
C LEU A 14 22.18 -4.10 13.12
N PHE A 15 21.79 -4.34 14.36
CA PHE A 15 22.36 -3.67 15.53
C PHE A 15 23.88 -3.92 15.63
N ILE A 16 24.34 -5.16 15.46
CA ILE A 16 25.77 -5.50 15.48
C ILE A 16 26.54 -4.74 14.37
N TYR A 17 25.94 -4.63 13.19
CA TYR A 17 26.53 -3.88 12.07
C TYR A 17 26.66 -2.37 12.40
N HIS A 18 25.59 -1.76 12.91
CA HIS A 18 25.60 -0.34 13.27
C HIS A 18 26.51 -0.03 14.46
N LEU A 19 26.56 -0.91 15.47
CA LEU A 19 27.48 -0.79 16.58
C LEU A 19 28.92 -0.73 16.09
N ALA A 20 29.32 -1.62 15.17
CA ALA A 20 30.67 -1.60 14.61
C ALA A 20 30.99 -0.32 13.81
N ALA A 21 29.99 0.34 13.23
CA ALA A 21 30.15 1.63 12.56
C ALA A 21 30.30 2.78 13.56
N ILE A 22 29.44 2.81 14.59
CA ILE A 22 29.49 3.83 15.66
C ILE A 22 30.80 3.72 16.44
N ASP A 23 31.22 2.52 16.81
CA ASP A 23 32.50 2.27 17.50
C ASP A 23 33.68 2.84 16.70
N GLN A 24 33.63 2.72 15.37
CA GLN A 24 34.66 3.27 14.50
C GLN A 24 34.66 4.81 14.54
N GLU A 25 33.48 5.45 14.55
CA GLU A 25 33.35 6.91 14.69
C GLU A 25 33.82 7.39 16.06
N VAL A 26 33.45 6.69 17.13
CA VAL A 26 33.87 6.99 18.51
C VAL A 26 35.39 6.97 18.61
N ILE A 27 36.06 5.93 18.11
CA ILE A 27 37.53 5.87 18.04
C ILE A 27 38.10 7.09 17.30
N ASN A 28 37.55 7.41 16.12
CA ASN A 28 38.03 8.50 15.28
C ASN A 28 37.85 9.88 15.92
N GLN A 29 36.83 10.06 16.75
CA GLN A 29 36.54 11.33 17.41
C GLN A 29 37.21 11.47 18.78
N TRP A 30 37.33 10.39 19.55
CA TRP A 30 37.76 10.45 20.95
C TRP A 30 39.28 10.40 21.11
N ILE A 31 40.00 9.68 20.23
CA ILE A 31 41.48 9.67 20.26
C ILE A 31 42.05 11.07 20.05
N PRO A 32 41.65 11.85 19.02
CA PRO A 32 42.21 13.18 18.81
C PRO A 32 41.88 14.18 19.93
N ARG A 33 40.81 13.90 20.69
CA ARG A 33 40.35 14.74 21.80
C ARG A 33 40.94 14.34 23.15
N GLY A 34 41.75 13.27 23.21
CA GLY A 34 42.32 12.76 24.45
C GLY A 34 41.30 12.12 25.40
N ASN A 35 40.09 11.78 24.91
CA ASN A 35 39.02 11.17 25.70
C ASN A 35 39.13 9.65 25.80
N MET A 36 40.13 9.05 25.15
CA MET A 36 40.32 7.60 25.08
C MET A 36 41.81 7.29 25.02
N THR A 37 42.23 6.28 25.78
CA THR A 37 43.61 5.78 25.75
C THR A 37 43.84 4.91 24.51
N SER A 38 45.12 4.72 24.15
CA SER A 38 45.48 3.85 23.03
C SER A 38 45.06 2.39 23.24
N ASP A 39 45.06 1.92 24.49
CA ASP A 39 44.68 0.55 24.84
C ASP A 39 43.16 0.34 24.77
N GLU A 40 42.36 1.29 25.25
CA GLU A 40 40.90 1.26 25.09
C GLU A 40 40.50 1.26 23.61
N ALA A 41 41.14 2.11 22.81
CA ALA A 41 40.93 2.15 21.37
C ALA A 41 41.29 0.82 20.70
N LYS A 42 42.36 0.15 21.16
CA LYS A 42 42.76 -1.16 20.66
C LYS A 42 41.69 -2.20 20.93
N TRP A 43 41.12 -2.25 22.14
CA TRP A 43 40.05 -3.19 22.48
C TRP A 43 38.80 -2.99 21.61
N ILE A 44 38.40 -1.75 21.39
CA ILE A 44 37.25 -1.42 20.53
C ILE A 44 37.53 -1.83 19.07
N ARG A 45 38.73 -1.58 18.53
CA ARG A 45 39.11 -2.05 17.18
C ARG A 45 39.06 -3.57 17.07
N THR A 46 39.48 -4.28 18.11
CA THR A 46 39.38 -5.73 18.17
C THR A 46 37.92 -6.18 18.12
N ALA A 47 37.03 -5.55 18.89
CA ALA A 47 35.59 -5.83 18.85
C ALA A 47 34.99 -5.61 17.43
N ILE A 48 35.30 -4.47 16.79
CA ILE A 48 34.88 -4.18 15.41
C ILE A 48 35.32 -5.30 14.46
N THR A 49 36.55 -5.78 14.60
CA THR A 49 37.11 -6.83 13.72
C THR A 49 36.35 -8.14 13.89
N TYR A 50 36.08 -8.56 15.12
CA TYR A 50 35.32 -9.80 15.38
C TYR A 50 33.86 -9.67 14.99
N ASN A 51 33.23 -8.51 15.19
CA ASN A 51 31.87 -8.23 14.74
C ASN A 51 31.77 -8.37 13.21
N LYS A 52 32.69 -7.76 12.45
CA LYS A 52 32.74 -7.89 10.99
C LYS A 52 32.92 -9.34 10.54
N LYS A 53 33.82 -10.10 11.18
CA LYS A 53 34.02 -11.53 10.88
C LYS A 53 32.75 -12.35 11.12
N ALA A 54 32.07 -12.12 12.25
CA ALA A 54 30.82 -12.80 12.57
C ALA A 54 29.73 -12.47 11.54
N LEU A 55 29.55 -11.19 11.19
CA LEU A 55 28.60 -10.72 10.19
C LEU A 55 28.85 -11.38 8.82
N SER A 56 30.09 -11.35 8.32
CA SER A 56 30.43 -12.00 7.05
C SER A 56 30.15 -13.50 7.07
N SER A 57 30.47 -14.19 8.17
CA SER A 57 30.20 -15.62 8.32
C SER A 57 28.69 -15.92 8.34
N ILE A 58 27.89 -15.11 9.03
CA ILE A 58 26.43 -15.26 9.09
C ILE A 58 25.82 -15.01 7.71
N LEU A 59 26.15 -13.89 7.05
CA LEU A 59 25.60 -13.51 5.76
C LEU A 59 25.96 -14.50 4.65
N ALA A 60 27.17 -15.06 4.67
CA ALA A 60 27.61 -16.06 3.68
C ALA A 60 26.81 -17.38 3.75
N ARG A 61 26.20 -17.68 4.90
CA ARG A 61 25.38 -18.89 5.10
C ARG A 61 23.91 -18.68 4.75
N LEU A 62 23.46 -17.43 4.66
CA LEU A 62 22.07 -17.11 4.36
C LEU A 62 21.77 -17.35 2.88
N GLU A 63 20.51 -17.65 2.59
CA GLU A 63 20.03 -17.70 1.22
C GLU A 63 20.15 -16.30 0.56
N PRO A 64 20.50 -16.20 -0.75
CA PRO A 64 20.74 -14.91 -1.42
C PRO A 64 19.60 -13.90 -1.29
N LYS A 65 18.36 -14.38 -1.16
CA LYS A 65 17.17 -13.53 -0.94
C LYS A 65 17.18 -12.87 0.44
N GLU A 66 17.61 -13.59 1.48
CA GLU A 66 17.67 -13.09 2.85
C GLU A 66 18.86 -12.16 3.07
N SER A 67 20.02 -12.46 2.48
CA SER A 67 21.17 -11.54 2.49
C SER A 67 20.86 -10.22 1.75
N SER A 68 20.10 -10.29 0.65
CA SER A 68 19.64 -9.09 -0.07
C SER A 68 18.68 -8.22 0.77
N LYS A 69 17.84 -8.82 1.62
CA LYS A 69 16.99 -8.07 2.57
C LYS A 69 17.83 -7.32 3.60
N PHE A 70 18.86 -7.96 4.14
CA PHE A 70 19.80 -7.31 5.06
C PHE A 70 20.48 -6.10 4.39
N MET A 71 21.01 -6.27 3.18
CA MET A 71 21.67 -5.19 2.43
C MET A 71 20.72 -4.02 2.10
N LYS A 72 19.46 -4.31 1.75
CA LYS A 72 18.44 -3.25 1.54
C LYS A 72 18.15 -2.48 2.83
N ARG A 73 18.10 -3.17 3.97
CA ARG A 73 17.86 -2.54 5.28
C ARG A 73 19.05 -1.71 5.74
N THR A 74 20.30 -2.16 5.52
CA THR A 74 21.51 -1.39 5.86
C THR A 74 21.65 -0.12 5.02
N VAL A 75 21.35 -0.16 3.72
CA VAL A 75 21.35 1.04 2.86
C VAL A 75 20.26 2.02 3.29
N ARG A 76 19.07 1.53 3.66
CA ARG A 76 17.98 2.38 4.18
C ARG A 76 18.31 2.95 5.57
N SER A 77 18.93 2.17 6.45
CA SER A 77 19.35 2.61 7.79
C SER A 77 20.64 3.43 7.81
N GLN A 78 21.34 3.55 6.68
CA GLN A 78 22.37 4.59 6.51
C GLN A 78 21.74 5.98 6.34
N ASN A 79 20.53 6.08 5.77
CA ASN A 79 19.79 7.33 5.64
C ASN A 79 19.04 7.71 6.94
N GLU A 80 18.53 6.72 7.66
CA GLU A 80 17.95 6.88 9.00
C GLU A 80 18.84 6.15 10.01
N ALA A 81 19.82 6.86 10.58
CA ALA A 81 20.67 6.30 11.63
C ALA A 81 19.80 5.64 12.71
N ILE A 82 20.13 4.41 13.10
CA ILE A 82 19.52 3.78 14.29
C ILE A 82 19.91 4.68 15.47
N ARG A 83 18.99 5.57 15.86
CA ARG A 83 19.16 6.43 17.01
C ARG A 83 18.77 5.62 18.23
N ILE A 84 19.73 5.38 19.10
CA ILE A 84 19.45 4.89 20.45
C ILE A 84 18.95 6.10 21.22
N VAL A 85 17.63 6.18 21.39
CA VAL A 85 16.96 7.25 22.12
C VAL A 85 16.58 6.68 23.49
N ASP A 86 16.73 7.48 24.55
CA ASP A 86 16.22 7.08 25.86
C ASP A 86 14.68 7.01 25.81
N LYS A 87 14.08 6.15 26.64
CA LYS A 87 12.63 5.91 26.61
C LYS A 87 11.84 7.22 26.80
N TRP A 88 12.34 8.14 27.61
CA TRP A 88 11.70 9.42 27.82
C TRP A 88 11.70 10.32 26.58
N MET A 89 12.82 10.45 25.85
CA MET A 89 12.84 11.24 24.61
C MET A 89 12.11 10.51 23.47
N HIS A 90 12.10 9.17 23.46
CA HIS A 90 11.25 8.39 22.57
C HIS A 90 9.78 8.75 22.77
N ASP A 91 9.29 8.66 24.01
CA ASP A 91 7.89 8.93 24.35
C ASP A 91 7.53 10.42 24.15
N ARG A 92 8.49 11.34 24.33
CA ARG A 92 8.28 12.76 24.05
C ARG A 92 8.19 13.10 22.56
N VAL A 93 9.01 12.47 21.73
CA VAL A 93 9.09 12.75 20.28
C VAL A 93 8.03 11.96 19.51
N PHE A 94 7.77 10.72 19.91
CA PHE A 94 6.89 9.80 19.20
C PHE A 94 5.61 9.47 19.97
N GLY A 95 5.55 9.63 21.29
CA GLY A 95 4.38 9.23 22.09
C GLY A 95 3.13 10.06 21.86
N ILE A 96 3.25 11.31 21.42
CA ILE A 96 2.09 12.14 20.97
C ILE A 96 1.64 11.69 19.57
N TYR A 97 2.60 11.36 18.70
CA TYR A 97 2.32 10.91 17.33
C TYR A 97 1.69 9.50 17.28
N GLU A 98 2.11 8.58 18.15
CA GLU A 98 1.58 7.20 18.18
C GLU A 98 0.20 7.09 18.83
N THR A 99 -0.18 8.04 19.70
CA THR A 99 -1.49 8.03 20.37
C THR A 99 -2.57 8.75 19.57
N GLU A 100 -2.24 9.78 18.79
CA GLU A 100 -3.19 10.47 17.90
C GLU A 100 -3.28 9.82 16.51
N PHE A 101 -2.23 9.13 16.06
CA PHE A 101 -2.22 8.37 14.81
C PHE A 101 -1.50 7.04 15.05
N GLU A 102 -2.24 5.94 15.25
CA GLU A 102 -1.65 4.60 15.15
C GLU A 102 -1.10 4.44 13.72
N VAL A 103 0.20 4.70 13.54
CA VAL A 103 0.81 4.77 12.21
C VAL A 103 0.87 3.38 11.61
N VAL A 104 -0.11 3.06 10.77
CA VAL A 104 -0.12 1.84 9.97
C VAL A 104 0.84 1.99 8.79
N LYS A 105 2.05 1.42 8.90
CA LYS A 105 3.05 1.41 7.82
C LYS A 105 2.75 0.29 6.82
N ILE A 106 2.03 0.62 5.74
CA ILE A 106 1.76 -0.28 4.62
C ILE A 106 2.51 0.19 3.37
N GLU A 107 3.02 -0.75 2.57
CA GLU A 107 3.58 -0.44 1.24
C GLU A 107 2.48 0.16 0.36
N ARG A 108 2.75 1.28 -0.32
CA ARG A 108 1.76 2.00 -1.14
C ARG A 108 0.96 1.09 -2.08
N SER A 109 1.64 0.15 -2.75
CA SER A 109 1.00 -0.83 -3.64
C SER A 109 -0.01 -1.74 -2.93
N SER A 110 0.24 -2.07 -1.67
CA SER A 110 -0.66 -2.86 -0.82
C SER A 110 -1.79 -2.01 -0.27
N PHE A 111 -1.53 -0.75 0.06
CA PHE A 111 -2.54 0.20 0.52
C PHE A 111 -3.56 0.51 -0.57
N GLU A 112 -3.11 0.76 -1.81
CA GLU A 112 -3.99 1.00 -2.96
C GLU A 112 -4.91 -0.21 -3.22
N LYS A 113 -4.38 -1.44 -3.13
CA LYS A 113 -5.18 -2.67 -3.24
C LYS A 113 -6.21 -2.80 -2.12
N LEU A 114 -5.84 -2.46 -0.89
CA LEU A 114 -6.75 -2.49 0.25
C LEU A 114 -7.90 -1.48 0.05
N CYS A 115 -7.58 -0.26 -0.37
CA CYS A 115 -8.58 0.77 -0.66
C CYS A 115 -9.56 0.31 -1.75
N MET A 116 -9.03 -0.25 -2.86
CA MET A 116 -9.87 -0.77 -3.94
C MET A 116 -10.74 -1.93 -3.48
N ALA A 117 -10.23 -2.83 -2.64
CA ALA A 117 -11.02 -3.94 -2.09
C ALA A 117 -12.16 -3.43 -1.18
N CYS A 118 -11.90 -2.43 -0.33
CA CYS A 118 -12.91 -1.83 0.54
C CYS A 118 -14.00 -1.10 -0.26
N ILE A 119 -13.62 -0.34 -1.28
CA ILE A 119 -14.58 0.33 -2.17
C ILE A 119 -15.40 -0.70 -2.92
N GLN A 120 -14.77 -1.77 -3.40
CA GLN A 120 -15.48 -2.83 -4.09
C GLN A 120 -16.49 -3.53 -3.17
N SER A 121 -16.12 -3.85 -1.93
CA SER A 121 -17.03 -4.54 -1.01
C SER A 121 -18.22 -3.67 -0.57
N HIS A 122 -18.04 -2.37 -0.41
CA HIS A 122 -19.07 -1.48 0.15
C HIS A 122 -19.87 -0.70 -0.90
N CYS A 123 -19.29 -0.40 -2.07
CA CYS A 123 -19.92 0.47 -3.07
C CYS A 123 -20.46 -0.30 -4.29
N GLU A 124 -19.97 -1.51 -4.57
CA GLU A 124 -20.45 -2.35 -5.69
C GLU A 124 -21.90 -2.75 -5.48
N ASP A 125 -22.78 -2.30 -6.38
CA ASP A 125 -24.24 -2.50 -6.37
C ASP A 125 -24.96 -2.10 -5.07
N CYS A 126 -24.31 -1.29 -4.21
CA CYS A 126 -24.84 -0.85 -2.93
C CYS A 126 -26.18 -0.09 -3.04
N ASN A 127 -27.14 -0.43 -2.19
CA ASN A 127 -28.46 0.22 -2.14
C ASN A 127 -28.69 1.02 -0.84
N GLU A 128 -27.68 1.12 0.02
CA GLU A 128 -27.76 1.85 1.27
C GLU A 128 -27.68 3.37 1.04
N SER A 129 -28.20 4.15 1.99
CA SER A 129 -28.09 5.60 1.96
C SER A 129 -26.70 6.02 2.44
N PHE A 130 -26.13 7.06 1.79
CA PHE A 130 -24.85 7.63 2.19
C PHE A 130 -24.79 8.06 3.67
N ALA A 131 -25.94 8.42 4.26
CA ALA A 131 -26.02 8.86 5.66
C ALA A 131 -25.67 7.76 6.68
N ASN A 132 -25.79 6.49 6.30
CA ASN A 132 -25.49 5.34 7.16
C ASN A 132 -24.22 4.59 6.75
N CYS A 133 -23.40 5.17 5.86
CA CYS A 133 -22.22 4.53 5.32
C CYS A 133 -20.98 4.85 6.17
N ASP A 134 -20.35 3.81 6.69
CA ASP A 134 -19.17 3.85 7.56
C ASP A 134 -17.90 4.38 6.85
N ILE A 135 -17.81 4.21 5.54
CA ILE A 135 -16.67 4.69 4.74
C ILE A 135 -16.95 6.02 4.01
N TYR A 136 -18.15 6.60 4.12
CA TYR A 136 -18.52 7.77 3.32
C TYR A 136 -17.60 8.98 3.58
N GLU A 137 -17.41 9.34 4.85
CA GLU A 137 -16.53 10.45 5.24
C GLU A 137 -15.10 10.22 4.76
N ILE A 138 -14.61 8.98 4.88
CA ILE A 138 -13.28 8.59 4.41
C ILE A 138 -13.15 8.83 2.90
N LEU A 139 -14.14 8.44 2.11
CA LEU A 139 -14.11 8.65 0.65
C LEU A 139 -14.22 10.12 0.27
N ASP A 140 -15.03 10.89 1.00
CA ASP A 140 -15.26 12.32 0.72
C ASP A 140 -14.06 13.18 1.10
N ASP A 141 -13.49 12.98 2.29
CA ASP A 141 -12.31 13.69 2.80
C ASP A 141 -11.07 13.44 1.92
N ASN A 142 -11.00 12.25 1.30
CA ASN A 142 -9.92 11.90 0.38
C ASN A 142 -10.23 12.25 -1.09
N MET A 143 -11.34 12.97 -1.34
CA MET A 143 -11.77 13.42 -2.68
C MET A 143 -11.81 12.27 -3.71
N MET A 144 -12.34 11.12 -3.30
CA MET A 144 -12.48 9.98 -4.21
C MET A 144 -13.47 10.29 -5.33
N ASN A 145 -13.26 9.69 -6.49
CA ASN A 145 -14.12 9.91 -7.64
C ASN A 145 -15.55 9.42 -7.36
N ARG A 146 -16.54 10.27 -7.63
CA ARG A 146 -17.96 9.96 -7.50
C ARG A 146 -18.48 9.30 -8.78
N ALA A 147 -19.29 8.27 -8.62
CA ALA A 147 -19.92 7.55 -9.73
C ALA A 147 -21.25 8.21 -10.16
N GLU A 148 -21.99 8.80 -9.21
CA GLU A 148 -23.26 9.53 -9.43
C GLU A 148 -24.35 8.73 -10.15
N ILE A 149 -24.27 7.39 -10.13
CA ILE A 149 -25.21 6.51 -10.82
C ILE A 149 -26.53 6.41 -10.07
N LYS A 150 -26.48 6.35 -8.74
CA LYS A 150 -27.66 6.21 -7.89
C LYS A 150 -27.88 7.47 -7.05
N HIS A 151 -29.16 7.75 -6.77
CA HIS A 151 -29.58 8.92 -5.99
C HIS A 151 -29.29 8.81 -4.48
N ASN A 152 -29.09 7.59 -3.99
CA ASN A 152 -28.94 7.26 -2.57
C ASN A 152 -27.49 7.32 -2.07
N CYS A 153 -26.50 7.18 -2.96
CA CYS A 153 -25.08 7.26 -2.62
C CYS A 153 -24.24 7.67 -3.85
N PRO A 154 -23.43 8.73 -3.77
CA PRO A 154 -22.64 9.23 -4.90
C PRO A 154 -21.49 8.30 -5.30
N PHE A 155 -21.04 7.41 -4.42
CA PHE A 155 -19.94 6.47 -4.68
C PHE A 155 -20.42 5.09 -5.19
N SER A 156 -21.74 4.81 -5.15
CA SER A 156 -22.26 3.51 -5.60
C SER A 156 -22.13 3.35 -7.11
N TYR A 157 -21.64 2.18 -7.54
CA TYR A 157 -21.50 1.83 -8.94
C TYR A 157 -22.07 0.44 -9.23
N HIS A 158 -22.32 0.15 -10.52
CA HIS A 158 -22.83 -1.15 -10.95
C HIS A 158 -21.70 -2.13 -11.24
N SER A 159 -21.86 -3.38 -10.79
CA SER A 159 -20.97 -4.46 -11.19
C SER A 159 -21.04 -4.71 -12.70
N GLU A 160 -20.03 -5.35 -13.26
CA GLU A 160 -20.02 -5.74 -14.67
C GLU A 160 -21.25 -6.60 -15.04
N LYS A 161 -21.70 -7.44 -14.09
CA LYS A 161 -22.90 -8.28 -14.26
C LYS A 161 -24.15 -7.42 -14.38
N THR A 162 -24.34 -6.48 -13.45
CA THR A 162 -25.50 -5.58 -13.47
C THR A 162 -25.49 -4.67 -14.70
N ILE A 163 -24.32 -4.21 -15.14
CA ILE A 163 -24.19 -3.45 -16.39
C ILE A 163 -24.61 -4.31 -17.59
N ALA A 164 -24.19 -5.57 -17.65
CA ALA A 164 -24.56 -6.50 -18.72
C ALA A 164 -26.08 -6.76 -18.74
N GLU A 165 -26.70 -6.95 -17.57
CA GLU A 165 -28.15 -7.13 -17.43
C GLU A 165 -28.92 -5.88 -17.87
N ILE A 166 -28.48 -4.67 -17.48
CA ILE A 166 -29.10 -3.41 -17.91
C ILE A 166 -29.02 -3.25 -19.44
N LYS A 167 -27.87 -3.58 -20.03
CA LYS A 167 -27.68 -3.53 -21.49
C LYS A 167 -28.59 -4.54 -22.21
N ALA A 168 -28.67 -5.77 -21.71
CA ALA A 168 -29.55 -6.79 -22.26
C ALA A 168 -31.02 -6.37 -22.21
N ARG A 169 -31.49 -5.85 -21.06
CA ARG A 169 -32.87 -5.38 -20.89
C ARG A 169 -33.20 -4.22 -21.84
N ARG A 170 -32.28 -3.26 -21.99
CA ARG A 170 -32.43 -2.15 -22.94
C ARG A 170 -32.52 -2.64 -24.38
N ALA A 171 -31.68 -3.59 -24.78
CA ALA A 171 -31.72 -4.18 -26.12
C ALA A 171 -33.04 -4.91 -26.40
N GLU A 172 -33.57 -5.65 -25.42
CA GLU A 172 -34.89 -6.30 -25.54
C GLU A 172 -36.04 -5.29 -25.66
N GLU A 173 -36.03 -4.22 -24.85
CA GLU A 173 -37.03 -3.17 -24.91
C GLU A 173 -37.01 -2.44 -26.27
N GLU A 174 -35.81 -2.19 -26.80
CA GLU A 174 -35.63 -1.57 -28.12
C GLU A 174 -36.10 -2.50 -29.25
N ALA A 175 -35.79 -3.80 -29.16
CA ALA A 175 -36.32 -4.80 -30.08
C ALA A 175 -37.86 -4.89 -30.05
N LYS A 176 -38.47 -4.84 -28.86
CA LYS A 176 -39.94 -4.81 -28.69
C LYS A 176 -40.56 -3.53 -29.27
N ARG A 177 -39.93 -2.37 -29.06
CA ARG A 177 -40.37 -1.09 -29.65
C ARG A 177 -40.29 -1.10 -31.18
N ASN A 178 -39.20 -1.64 -31.73
CA ASN A 178 -39.01 -1.73 -33.19
C ASN A 178 -39.92 -2.79 -33.83
N GLY A 179 -40.22 -3.89 -33.14
CA GLY A 179 -41.22 -4.88 -33.56
C GLY A 179 -42.65 -4.30 -33.64
N LYS A 180 -43.03 -3.46 -32.68
CA LYS A 180 -44.34 -2.77 -32.68
C LYS A 180 -44.46 -1.68 -33.77
N LYS A 181 -43.34 -1.17 -34.30
CA LYS A 181 -43.31 -0.20 -35.41
C LYS A 181 -43.42 -0.83 -36.81
N LYS A 182 -43.52 -2.16 -36.95
CA LYS A 182 -43.78 -2.80 -38.24
C LYS A 182 -45.19 -2.44 -38.74
N ILE A 183 -45.26 -1.44 -39.63
CA ILE A 183 -46.46 -1.04 -40.35
C ILE A 183 -46.99 -2.25 -41.12
N SER A 184 -48.30 -2.54 -41.03
CA SER A 184 -48.89 -3.71 -41.70
C SER A 184 -48.65 -3.65 -43.21
N LYS A 185 -48.46 -4.82 -43.85
CA LYS A 185 -48.24 -4.94 -45.31
C LYS A 185 -49.33 -4.20 -46.11
N ARG A 186 -50.56 -4.15 -45.61
CA ARG A 186 -51.70 -3.45 -46.21
C ARG A 186 -51.54 -1.92 -46.18
N LYS A 187 -50.99 -1.36 -45.11
CA LYS A 187 -50.74 0.07 -44.96
C LYS A 187 -49.48 0.51 -45.71
N GLN A 188 -48.47 -0.36 -45.83
CA GLN A 188 -47.30 -0.15 -46.70
C GLN A 188 -47.70 -0.10 -48.18
N LYS A 189 -48.54 -1.03 -48.65
CA LYS A 189 -49.04 -1.06 -50.04
C LYS A 189 -49.89 0.17 -50.38
N LYS A 190 -50.66 0.70 -49.42
CA LYS A 190 -51.47 1.92 -49.57
C LYS A 190 -50.64 3.22 -49.64
N ILE A 191 -49.43 3.22 -49.06
CA ILE A 191 -48.49 4.35 -49.14
C ILE A 191 -47.71 4.29 -50.45
N ALA A 192 -47.32 3.08 -50.90
CA ALA A 192 -46.63 2.88 -52.18
C ALA A 192 -47.49 3.31 -53.38
N ASN A 193 -48.77 2.92 -53.40
CA ASN A 193 -49.67 3.25 -54.50
C ASN A 193 -50.26 4.68 -54.43
N ARG A 194 -49.83 5.52 -53.48
CA ARG A 194 -50.39 6.87 -53.29
C ARG A 194 -49.93 7.86 -54.37
N PHE A 195 -48.88 7.53 -55.12
CA PHE A 195 -48.29 8.36 -56.16
C PHE A 195 -48.53 7.82 -57.57
N ASP A 196 -49.31 6.74 -57.72
CA ASP A 196 -49.63 6.13 -59.02
C ASP A 196 -51.04 6.58 -59.54
N GLU A 197 -51.69 7.54 -58.88
CA GLU A 197 -53.01 8.10 -59.25
C GLU A 197 -52.94 9.60 -59.63
N GLU A 198 -51.82 10.06 -60.22
CA GLU A 198 -51.75 11.29 -61.05
C GLU A 198 -51.36 10.92 -62.48
#